data_AF-A0A077PVS6-F1
#
_entry.id   AF-A0A077PVS6-F1
#
_cell.length_a   1.000
_cell.length_b   1.000
_cell.length_c   1.000
_cell.angle_alpha   90.00
_cell.angle_beta   90.00
_cell.angle_gamma   90.00
#
_symmetry.space_group_name_H-M   'P 1'
#
loop_
_entity.id
_entity.type
_entity.pdbx_description
1 polymer ?
#
loop_
_entity_poly.entity_id
_entity_poly.type
_entity_poly.pdbx_seq_one_letter_code
_entity_poly.pdbx_strand_id
1 'polypeptide(L)'
;MTETLNTQNDDLRTIELEAPLARGNGEITEVMVRKPTSGALRGARLQALLEMDVDSMLLVLPRVTTPVLTKNDLMMMSPGDLINLSVEVVNFLLPKSVKSDSQNN
;
A
#
# COMPACT_ATOMS: atom_id res chain seq x y z
N MET A 1 -9.73 -35.56 3.94
CA MET A 1 -10.24 -34.49 3.07
C MET A 1 -9.72 -33.19 3.63
N THR A 2 -8.60 -32.69 3.09
CA THR A 2 -8.08 -31.37 3.47
C THR A 2 -8.87 -30.34 2.68
N GLU A 3 -9.68 -29.57 3.39
CA GLU A 3 -10.45 -28.45 2.86
C GLU A 3 -9.47 -27.34 2.50
N THR A 4 -9.15 -27.20 1.21
CA THR A 4 -8.32 -26.11 0.71
C THR A 4 -9.16 -24.84 0.75
N LEU A 5 -9.03 -24.06 1.84
CA LEU A 5 -9.62 -22.73 1.94
C LEU A 5 -8.97 -21.82 0.90
N ASN A 6 -9.69 -21.59 -0.21
CA ASN A 6 -9.41 -20.55 -1.19
C ASN A 6 -9.54 -19.18 -0.51
N THR A 7 -8.49 -18.75 0.18
CA THR A 7 -8.47 -17.49 0.92
C THR A 7 -8.06 -16.40 -0.06
N GLN A 8 -9.04 -15.78 -0.73
CA GLN A 8 -8.83 -14.48 -1.37
C GLN A 8 -8.47 -13.50 -0.26
N ASN A 9 -7.17 -13.24 -0.06
CA ASN A 9 -6.67 -12.45 1.07
C ASN A 9 -6.93 -10.95 0.79
N ASP A 10 -8.15 -10.50 1.08
CA ASP A 10 -8.59 -9.10 0.92
C ASP A 10 -7.86 -8.08 1.81
N ASP A 11 -6.95 -8.53 2.67
CA ASP A 11 -6.15 -7.68 3.55
C ASP A 11 -4.69 -7.53 3.06
N LEU A 12 -4.35 -8.06 1.88
CA LEU A 12 -3.02 -7.97 1.27
C LEU A 12 -3.12 -7.77 -0.25
N ARG A 13 -2.35 -6.84 -0.79
CA ARG A 13 -2.17 -6.69 -2.25
C ARG A 13 -0.70 -6.66 -2.60
N THR A 14 -0.34 -7.30 -3.71
CA THR A 14 1.00 -7.22 -4.29
C THR A 14 0.96 -6.23 -5.44
N ILE A 15 1.91 -5.29 -5.45
CA ILE A 15 2.08 -4.27 -6.48
C ILE A 15 3.45 -4.47 -7.10
N GLU A 16 3.50 -4.74 -8.40
CA GLU A 16 4.73 -4.70 -9.18
C GLU A 16 5.12 -3.24 -9.41
N LEU A 17 6.39 -2.92 -9.18
CA LEU A 17 6.94 -1.59 -9.40
C LEU A 17 7.29 -1.43 -10.88
N GLU A 18 6.86 -0.33 -11.47
CA GLU A 18 7.24 0.04 -12.84
C GLU A 18 8.74 0.38 -12.92
N ALA A 19 9.27 0.99 -11.87
CA ALA A 19 10.70 1.26 -11.71
C ALA A 19 11.27 0.49 -10.51
N PRO A 20 12.13 -0.54 -10.74
CA PRO A 20 12.76 -1.27 -9.66
C PRO A 20 13.56 -0.34 -8.72
N LEU A 21 13.42 -0.56 -7.42
CA LEU A 21 14.18 0.18 -6.42
C LEU A 21 15.48 -0.54 -6.08
N ALA A 22 16.62 0.10 -6.36
CA ALA A 22 17.93 -0.43 -5.97
C ALA A 22 18.12 -0.36 -4.45
N ARG A 23 18.41 -1.51 -3.82
CA ARG A 23 18.68 -1.63 -2.39
C ARG A 23 19.90 -2.51 -2.13
N GLY A 24 21.01 -1.87 -1.81
CA GLY A 24 22.28 -2.57 -1.59
C GLY A 24 22.71 -3.31 -2.86
N ASN A 25 22.81 -4.64 -2.79
CA ASN A 25 23.21 -5.49 -3.92
C ASN A 25 22.02 -6.11 -4.67
N GLY A 26 20.79 -5.70 -4.37
CA GLY A 26 19.59 -6.23 -5.02
C GLY A 26 18.61 -5.12 -5.42
N GLU A 27 17.51 -5.54 -6.01
CA GLU A 27 16.43 -4.65 -6.44
C GLU A 27 15.11 -5.14 -5.86
N ILE A 28 14.21 -4.19 -5.58
CA ILE A 28 12.82 -4.47 -5.22
C ILE A 28 12.01 -4.21 -6.48
N THR A 29 11.39 -5.26 -7.01
CA THR A 29 10.52 -5.21 -8.19
C THR A 29 9.05 -5.33 -7.83
N GLU A 30 8.74 -5.82 -6.62
CA GLU A 30 7.39 -5.97 -6.12
C GLU A 30 7.31 -5.60 -4.64
N VAL A 31 6.16 -5.08 -4.23
CA VAL A 31 5.87 -4.69 -2.86
C VAL A 31 4.50 -5.21 -2.48
N MET A 32 4.44 -5.93 -1.37
CA MET A 32 3.18 -6.31 -0.75
C MET A 32 2.71 -5.21 0.20
N VAL A 33 1.52 -4.66 -0.02
CA VAL A 33 0.83 -3.71 0.85
C VAL A 33 -0.21 -4.45 1.68
N ARG A 34 -0.08 -4.36 3.01
CA ARG A 34 -1.04 -4.88 3.98
C ARG A 34 -2.09 -3.83 4.31
N LYS A 35 -3.31 -4.28 4.58
CA LYS A 35 -4.35 -3.44 5.16
C LYS A 35 -3.86 -2.78 6.45
N PRO A 36 -3.87 -1.44 6.54
CA PRO A 36 -3.39 -0.74 7.72
C PRO A 36 -4.26 -1.03 8.95
N THR A 37 -3.62 -1.31 10.08
CA THR A 37 -4.30 -1.21 11.39
C THR A 37 -4.34 0.25 11.83
N SER A 38 -5.24 0.62 12.76
CA SER A 38 -5.28 1.98 13.31
C SER A 38 -3.94 2.44 13.89
N GLY A 39 -3.16 1.52 14.48
CA GLY A 39 -1.83 1.80 15.00
C GLY A 39 -0.79 2.11 13.92
N ALA A 40 -0.96 1.59 12.70
CA ALA A 40 -0.09 1.89 11.56
C ALA A 40 -0.30 3.33 11.05
N LEU A 41 -1.48 3.92 11.28
CA LEU A 41 -1.83 5.29 10.85
C LEU A 41 -1.36 6.39 11.81
N ARG A 42 -0.76 6.02 12.95
CA ARG A 42 -0.35 6.99 13.99
C ARG A 42 0.53 8.11 13.42
N GLY A 43 0.16 9.35 13.69
CA GLY A 43 0.89 10.54 13.27
C GLY A 43 0.56 11.01 11.86
N ALA A 44 -0.17 10.24 11.06
CA ALA A 44 -0.76 10.70 9.81
C ALA A 44 -2.15 11.30 10.07
N ARG A 45 -2.54 12.27 9.26
CA ARG A 45 -3.93 12.79 9.25
C ARG A 45 -4.75 11.93 8.31
N LEU A 46 -5.89 11.40 8.76
CA LEU A 46 -6.73 10.52 7.94
C LEU A 46 -7.22 11.20 6.66
N GLN A 47 -7.62 12.47 6.73
CA GLN A 47 -8.00 13.24 5.56
C GLN A 47 -6.85 13.38 4.55
N ALA A 48 -5.64 13.68 5.04
CA ALA A 48 -4.46 13.79 4.18
C ALA A 48 -4.13 12.46 3.50
N LEU A 49 -4.34 11.31 4.16
CA LEU A 49 -4.20 10.00 3.52
C LEU A 49 -5.23 9.80 2.39
N LEU A 50 -6.50 10.20 2.59
CA LEU A 50 -7.52 10.11 1.53
C LEU A 50 -7.21 11.04 0.35
N GLU A 51 -6.55 12.16 0.61
CA GLU A 51 -6.04 13.10 -0.41
C GLU A 51 -4.69 12.66 -1.00
N MET A 52 -4.18 11.49 -0.59
CA MET A 52 -2.89 10.91 -1.01
C MET A 52 -1.70 11.86 -0.77
N ASP A 53 -1.74 12.62 0.32
CA ASP A 53 -0.65 13.49 0.76
C ASP A 53 0.66 12.70 0.99
N VAL A 54 1.72 13.18 0.36
CA VAL A 54 3.02 12.49 0.31
C VAL A 54 3.63 12.32 1.71
N ASP A 55 3.58 13.36 2.55
CA ASP A 55 4.13 13.31 3.91
C ASP A 55 3.40 12.28 4.78
N SER A 56 2.08 12.22 4.67
CA SER A 56 1.26 11.22 5.35
C SER A 56 1.54 9.81 4.85
N MET A 57 1.73 9.62 3.54
CA MET A 57 2.10 8.32 2.95
C MET A 57 3.49 7.85 3.37
N LEU A 58 4.47 8.77 3.45
CA LEU A 58 5.82 8.51 3.98
C LEU A 58 5.83 8.03 5.45
N LEU A 59 4.77 8.31 6.22
CA LEU A 59 4.61 7.80 7.57
C LEU A 59 3.99 6.40 7.60
N VAL A 60 3.06 6.11 6.68
CA VAL A 60 2.24 4.89 6.70
C VAL A 60 2.86 3.76 5.88
N LEU A 61 3.29 4.02 4.65
CA LEU A 61 3.81 3.00 3.73
C LEU A 61 4.93 2.14 4.35
N PRO A 62 5.93 2.69 5.09
CA PRO A 62 6.96 1.86 5.72
C PRO A 62 6.43 0.83 6.72
N ARG A 63 5.23 1.05 7.27
CA ARG A 63 4.64 0.21 8.33
C ARG A 63 3.76 -0.90 7.78
N VAL A 64 3.33 -0.77 6.53
CA VAL A 64 2.37 -1.68 5.90
C VAL A 64 2.93 -2.39 4.67
N THR A 65 4.17 -2.11 4.29
CA THR A 65 4.81 -2.70 3.11
C THR A 65 5.75 -3.85 3.45
N THR A 66 5.89 -4.80 2.54
CA THR A 66 6.89 -5.88 2.59
C THR A 66 7.44 -6.09 1.18
N PRO A 67 8.76 -5.92 0.94
CA PRO A 67 9.76 -5.47 1.91
C PRO A 67 9.45 -4.07 2.46
N VAL A 68 9.94 -3.77 3.67
CA VAL A 68 9.73 -2.45 4.29
C VAL A 68 10.31 -1.39 3.38
N LEU A 69 9.48 -0.46 2.89
CA LEU A 69 9.95 0.72 2.17
C LEU A 69 10.33 1.79 3.19
N THR A 70 11.60 2.18 3.25
CA THR A 70 12.02 3.30 4.10
C THR A 70 11.58 4.62 3.49
N LYS A 71 11.61 5.69 4.29
CA LYS A 71 11.35 7.04 3.76
C LYS A 71 12.27 7.40 2.60
N ASN A 72 13.53 6.95 2.63
CA ASN A 72 14.47 7.25 1.55
C ASN A 72 14.08 6.53 0.25
N ASP A 73 13.63 5.28 0.32
CA ASP A 73 13.16 4.57 -0.87
C ASP A 73 11.94 5.28 -1.48
N LEU A 74 11.00 5.71 -0.64
CA LEU A 74 9.79 6.41 -1.07
C LEU A 74 10.08 7.79 -1.69
N MET A 75 11.08 8.53 -1.18
CA MET A 75 11.49 9.82 -1.76
C MET A 75 12.24 9.67 -3.08
N MET A 76 12.88 8.52 -3.31
CA MET A 76 13.62 8.21 -4.54
C MET A 76 12.78 7.41 -5.56
N MET A 77 11.59 6.96 -5.15
CA MET A 77 10.66 6.18 -5.97
C MET A 77 10.06 7.04 -7.09
N SER A 78 9.66 6.39 -8.18
CA SER A 78 8.92 7.05 -9.24
C SER A 78 7.57 7.59 -8.71
N PRO A 79 7.08 8.74 -9.21
CA PRO A 79 5.76 9.24 -8.81
C PRO A 79 4.63 8.26 -9.13
N GLY A 80 4.74 7.50 -10.23
CA GLY A 80 3.74 6.50 -10.62
C GLY A 80 3.62 5.38 -9.59
N ASP A 81 4.76 4.80 -9.18
CA ASP A 81 4.78 3.76 -8.15
C ASP A 81 4.28 4.27 -6.80
N LEU A 82 4.63 5.50 -6.42
CA LEU A 82 4.13 6.11 -5.19
C LEU A 82 2.60 6.27 -5.22
N ILE A 83 2.04 6.68 -6.36
CA ILE A 83 0.59 6.75 -6.56
C ILE A 83 -0.04 5.37 -6.47
N ASN A 84 0.52 4.36 -7.14
CA ASN A 84 0.00 2.99 -7.13
C ASN A 84 -0.08 2.43 -5.69
N LEU A 85 0.98 2.60 -4.91
CA LEU A 85 1.00 2.21 -3.49
C LEU A 85 -0.02 3.01 -2.66
N SER A 86 -0.14 4.31 -2.92
CA SER A 86 -1.05 5.22 -2.20
C SER A 86 -2.51 4.88 -2.45
N VAL A 87 -2.88 4.60 -3.70
CA VAL A 87 -4.22 4.15 -4.09
C VAL A 87 -4.61 2.91 -3.31
N GLU A 88 -3.70 1.95 -3.16
CA GLU A 88 -4.00 0.73 -2.43
C GLU A 88 -4.20 0.96 -0.94
N VAL A 89 -3.39 1.81 -0.31
CA VAL A 89 -3.61 2.21 1.08
C VAL A 89 -4.98 2.88 1.23
N VAL A 90 -5.33 3.82 0.35
CA VAL A 90 -6.65 4.50 0.38
C VAL A 90 -7.77 3.49 0.18
N ASN A 91 -7.65 2.59 -0.79
CA ASN A 91 -8.60 1.52 -1.02
C ASN A 91 -8.82 0.73 0.27
N PHE A 92 -7.79 0.33 1.00
CA PHE A 92 -7.98 -0.35 2.29
C PHE A 92 -8.76 0.44 3.34
N LEU A 93 -8.67 1.78 3.32
CA LEU A 93 -9.34 2.67 4.27
C LEU A 93 -10.81 2.93 3.92
N LEU A 94 -11.21 2.75 2.66
CA LEU A 94 -12.60 2.99 2.25
C LEU A 94 -13.58 1.99 2.89
N PRO A 95 -14.74 2.44 3.39
CA PRO A 95 -15.80 1.55 3.85
C PRO A 95 -16.27 0.60 2.75
N LYS A 96 -16.72 -0.60 3.13
CA LYS A 96 -17.22 -1.60 2.18
C LYS A 96 -18.32 -1.06 1.27
N SER A 97 -19.20 -0.21 1.79
CA SER A 97 -20.28 0.43 1.03
C SER A 97 -19.79 1.27 -0.15
N VAL A 98 -18.62 1.89 -0.03
CA VAL A 98 -18.04 2.74 -1.09
C VAL A 98 -17.31 1.88 -2.13
N LYS A 99 -16.70 0.78 -1.71
CA LYS A 99 -16.00 -0.14 -2.62
C LYS A 99 -16.93 -0.88 -3.58
N SER A 100 -18.14 -1.20 -3.13
CA SER A 100 -19.12 -1.97 -3.90
C SER A 100 -19.66 -1.21 -5.12
N ASP A 101 -19.60 0.13 -5.13
CA ASP A 101 -20.04 0.94 -6.27
C ASP A 101 -19.01 0.99 -7.41
N SER A 102 -17.75 0.58 -7.18
CA SER A 102 -16.69 0.61 -8.19
C SER A 102 -16.51 -0.70 -8.97
N GLN A 103 -17.25 -1.76 -8.65
CA GLN A 103 -17.22 -3.06 -9.37
C GLN A 103 -18.44 -3.32 -10.25
N ASN A 104 -19.39 -2.37 -10.31
CA ASN A 104 -20.64 -2.49 -11.06
C ASN A 104 -20.80 -1.36 -12.10
N ASN A 105 -19.85 -1.24 -13.04
CA ASN A 105 -20.06 -0.57 -14.34
C ASN A 105 -18.99 -1.06 -15.34
#